data_AF-K0B8Z3-F1
#
_entry.id   AF-K0B8Z3-F1
#
_cell.length_a   1.000
_cell.length_b   1.000
_cell.length_c   1.000
_cell.angle_alpha   90.00
_cell.angle_beta   90.00
_cell.angle_gamma   90.00
#
_symmetry.space_group_name_H-M   'P 1'
#
loop_
_entity.id
_entity.type
_entity.pdbx_description
1 polymer ?
#
loop_
_entity_poly.entity_id
_entity_poly.type
_entity_poly.pdbx_seq_one_letter_code
_entity_poly.pdbx_strand_id
1 'polypeptide(L)'
;MSVSDFLAFTKKNKNISPKIRLYLIDKDKHYFINAGTLKNGFSPKLTIANNRDSVLSAFSKMAFLFDELIRLRIVGHSNESDSSELLYLLNLVPINRKIRTFLDWKVFGPEFTRDMSRLFEVRNDTVHCISLDEVTYHPKSKVSLSSMSGFKKFRTDFQKAWKTLLEIYVTEQEKLDFKKLSMG
;
A
#
# COMPACT_ATOMS: atom_id res chain seq x y z
N MET A 1 -2.42 -3.17 -24.02
CA MET A 1 -2.86 -1.83 -23.62
C MET A 1 -2.12 -1.49 -22.34
N SER A 2 -1.40 -0.37 -22.30
CA SER A 2 -0.70 0.05 -21.09
C SER A 2 -1.68 0.64 -20.06
N VAL A 3 -1.22 0.83 -18.83
CA VAL A 3 -1.99 1.53 -17.78
C VAL A 3 -2.30 2.97 -18.21
N SER A 4 -1.35 3.65 -18.85
CA SER A 4 -1.55 5.01 -19.36
C SER A 4 -2.65 5.06 -20.43
N ASP A 5 -2.68 4.08 -21.35
CA ASP A 5 -3.72 3.97 -22.37
C ASP A 5 -5.09 3.71 -21.75
N PHE A 6 -5.15 2.81 -20.78
CA PHE A 6 -6.38 2.49 -20.06
C PHE A 6 -6.92 3.71 -19.30
N LEU A 7 -6.06 4.46 -18.62
CA LEU A 7 -6.45 5.69 -17.94
C LEU A 7 -6.92 6.78 -18.91
N ALA A 8 -6.28 6.91 -20.08
CA ALA A 8 -6.72 7.84 -21.12
C ALA A 8 -8.10 7.47 -21.66
N PHE A 9 -8.33 6.18 -21.95
CA PHE A 9 -9.64 5.64 -22.33
C PHE A 9 -10.70 5.94 -21.26
N THR A 10 -10.40 5.63 -20.01
CA THR A 10 -11.29 5.81 -18.85
C THR A 10 -11.65 7.28 -18.61
N LYS A 11 -10.71 8.21 -18.82
CA LYS A 11 -10.98 9.65 -18.70
C LYS A 11 -11.87 10.19 -19.83
N LYS A 12 -11.77 9.60 -21.03
CA LYS A 12 -12.58 9.98 -22.19
C LYS A 12 -13.98 9.39 -22.12
N ASN A 13 -14.07 8.10 -21.78
CA ASN A 13 -15.32 7.36 -21.64
C ASN A 13 -15.77 7.44 -20.18
N LYS A 14 -16.61 8.44 -19.86
CA LYS A 14 -17.12 8.68 -18.50
C LYS A 14 -17.93 7.52 -17.88
N ASN A 15 -18.19 6.46 -18.65
CA ASN A 15 -18.89 5.26 -18.18
C ASN A 15 -17.87 4.18 -17.82
N ILE A 16 -17.47 4.16 -16.56
CA ILE A 16 -16.68 3.08 -15.98
C ILE A 16 -17.64 2.13 -15.29
N SER A 17 -17.51 0.83 -15.52
CA SER A 17 -18.34 -0.16 -14.84
C SER A 17 -18.21 -0.04 -13.31
N PRO A 18 -19.31 0.01 -12.55
CA PRO A 18 -19.26 0.05 -11.08
C PRO A 18 -18.70 -1.24 -10.47
N LYS A 19 -18.58 -2.30 -11.29
CA LYS A 19 -17.96 -3.58 -10.94
C LYS A 19 -16.43 -3.53 -10.97
N ILE A 20 -15.82 -2.43 -11.40
CA ILE A 20 -14.37 -2.28 -11.38
C ILE A 20 -13.97 -1.55 -10.10
N ARG A 21 -13.06 -2.17 -9.36
CA ARG A 21 -12.28 -1.52 -8.30
C ARG A 21 -10.81 -1.81 -8.49
N LEU A 22 -10.03 -0.76 -8.74
CA LEU A 22 -8.60 -0.84 -8.97
C LEU A 22 -7.89 0.40 -8.45
N TYR A 23 -6.81 0.19 -7.72
CA TYR A 23 -5.80 1.21 -7.53
C TYR A 23 -4.80 1.14 -8.69
N LEU A 24 -4.40 2.28 -9.24
CA LEU A 24 -3.55 2.34 -10.43
C LEU A 24 -2.41 3.32 -10.21
N ILE A 25 -1.20 2.85 -10.50
CA ILE A 25 0.02 3.66 -10.51
C ILE A 25 0.46 3.82 -11.97
N ASP A 26 0.50 5.06 -12.44
CA ASP A 26 1.03 5.45 -13.75
C ASP A 26 2.12 6.49 -13.54
N LYS A 27 3.37 6.04 -13.62
CA LYS A 27 4.57 6.85 -13.31
C LYS A 27 4.45 7.42 -11.88
N ASP A 28 4.51 8.75 -11.74
CA ASP A 28 4.40 9.46 -10.46
C ASP A 28 2.96 9.88 -10.13
N LYS A 29 1.95 9.26 -10.75
CA LYS A 29 0.54 9.58 -10.47
C LYS A 29 -0.21 8.33 -10.09
N HIS A 30 -0.98 8.46 -9.01
CA HIS A 30 -1.83 7.41 -8.53
C HIS A 30 -3.28 7.74 -8.79
N TYR A 31 -4.06 6.72 -9.07
CA TYR A 31 -5.47 6.80 -9.39
C TYR A 31 -6.22 5.69 -8.67
N PHE A 32 -7.50 5.92 -8.44
CA PHE A 32 -8.37 4.93 -7.83
C PHE A 32 -9.70 4.89 -8.54
N ILE A 33 -10.03 3.73 -9.10
CA ILE A 33 -11.32 3.43 -9.69
C ILE A 33 -12.14 2.69 -8.64
N ASN A 34 -13.33 3.21 -8.33
CA ASN A 34 -14.29 2.55 -7.47
C ASN A 34 -15.70 3.05 -7.77
N ALA A 35 -16.68 2.15 -7.77
CA ALA A 35 -18.09 2.47 -7.99
C ALA A 35 -18.32 3.36 -9.23
N GLY A 36 -17.63 3.05 -10.33
CA GLY A 36 -17.76 3.74 -11.60
C GLY A 36 -17.11 5.13 -11.66
N THR A 37 -16.34 5.50 -10.63
CA THR A 37 -15.66 6.81 -10.56
C THR A 37 -14.15 6.64 -10.55
N LEU A 38 -13.47 7.46 -11.37
CA LEU A 38 -12.01 7.62 -11.33
C LEU A 38 -11.66 8.82 -10.44
N LYS A 39 -10.88 8.56 -9.39
CA LYS A 39 -10.40 9.57 -8.44
C LYS A 39 -8.87 9.61 -8.44
N ASN A 40 -8.30 10.71 -7.96
CA ASN A 40 -6.87 10.76 -7.65
C ASN A 40 -6.58 9.90 -6.41
N GLY A 41 -5.49 9.13 -6.46
CA GLY A 41 -4.95 8.41 -5.31
C GLY A 41 -4.10 9.31 -4.40
N PHE A 42 -3.48 8.72 -3.39
CA PHE A 42 -2.49 9.43 -2.57
C PHE A 42 -1.21 9.74 -3.35
N SER A 43 -0.46 10.74 -2.89
CA SER A 43 0.86 11.10 -3.44
C SER A 43 1.84 9.91 -3.40
N PRO A 44 2.61 9.65 -4.48
CA PRO A 44 3.69 8.65 -4.46
C PRO A 44 4.80 9.03 -3.48
N LYS A 45 4.98 10.32 -3.19
CA LYS A 45 5.97 10.81 -2.23
C LYS A 45 5.30 10.98 -0.87
N LEU A 46 5.81 10.26 0.13
CA LEU A 46 5.36 10.37 1.52
C LEU A 46 6.25 11.34 2.30
N THR A 47 5.60 12.36 2.88
CA THR A 47 6.20 13.22 3.89
C THR A 47 5.85 12.66 5.26
N ILE A 48 6.88 12.33 6.04
CA ILE A 48 6.73 11.80 7.39
C ILE A 48 7.40 12.80 8.34
N ALA A 49 6.59 13.45 9.15
CA ALA A 49 7.01 14.36 10.20
C ALA A 49 7.18 13.59 11.53
N ASN A 50 8.00 14.12 12.42
CA ASN A 50 8.28 13.51 13.73
C ASN A 50 7.12 13.75 14.71
N ASN A 51 5.96 13.17 14.41
CA ASN A 51 4.80 13.11 15.29
C ASN A 51 3.97 11.86 15.01
N ARG A 52 3.22 11.43 16.02
CA ARG A 52 2.41 10.20 16.00
C ARG A 52 1.49 10.12 14.79
N ASP A 53 0.72 11.16 14.52
CA ASP A 53 -0.30 11.15 13.47
C ASP A 53 0.31 11.06 12.07
N SER A 54 1.43 11.73 11.85
CA SER A 54 2.15 11.66 10.58
C SER A 54 2.73 10.26 10.32
N VAL A 55 3.28 9.62 11.35
CA VAL A 55 3.77 8.24 11.28
C VAL A 55 2.62 7.27 10.99
N LEU A 56 1.52 7.35 11.75
CA LEU A 56 0.33 6.50 11.54
C LEU A 56 -0.30 6.72 10.16
N SER A 57 -0.36 7.96 9.68
CA SER A 57 -0.84 8.30 8.34
C SER A 57 0.05 7.74 7.23
N ALA A 58 1.35 7.59 7.46
CA ALA A 58 2.23 6.92 6.51
C ALA A 58 1.95 5.41 6.49
N PHE A 59 1.82 4.78 7.65
CA PHE A 59 1.48 3.36 7.76
C PHE A 59 0.10 3.02 7.18
N SER A 60 -0.90 3.89 7.31
CA SER A 60 -2.23 3.65 6.72
C SER A 60 -2.17 3.55 5.19
N LYS A 61 -1.30 4.31 4.53
CA LYS A 61 -1.07 4.23 3.07
C LYS A 61 -0.37 2.93 2.66
N MET A 62 0.61 2.47 3.47
CA MET A 62 1.21 1.14 3.28
C MET A 62 0.19 0.02 3.47
N ALA A 63 -0.59 0.06 4.54
CA ALA A 63 -1.63 -0.94 4.81
C ALA A 63 -2.67 -0.99 3.70
N PHE A 64 -3.08 0.17 3.18
CA PHE A 64 -3.95 0.23 2.01
C PHE A 64 -3.35 -0.50 0.80
N LEU A 65 -2.07 -0.28 0.48
CA LEU A 65 -1.43 -1.00 -0.63
C LEU A 65 -1.31 -2.50 -0.38
N PHE A 66 -1.14 -2.93 0.87
CA PHE A 66 -1.16 -4.37 1.18
C PHE A 66 -2.52 -4.97 0.85
N ASP A 67 -3.60 -4.29 1.24
CA ASP A 67 -4.95 -4.77 0.96
C ASP A 67 -5.25 -4.77 -0.54
N GLU A 68 -4.82 -3.73 -1.25
CA GLU A 68 -4.97 -3.68 -2.71
C GLU A 68 -4.10 -4.73 -3.42
N LEU A 69 -2.88 -5.04 -2.94
CA LEU A 69 -2.07 -6.14 -3.47
C LEU A 69 -2.76 -7.50 -3.29
N ILE A 70 -3.30 -7.76 -2.09
CA ILE A 70 -4.00 -9.02 -1.83
C ILE A 70 -5.25 -9.12 -2.69
N ARG A 71 -6.04 -8.05 -2.77
CA ARG A 71 -7.21 -8.00 -3.64
C ARG A 71 -6.85 -8.25 -5.10
N LEU A 72 -5.82 -7.58 -5.61
CA LEU A 72 -5.35 -7.74 -6.98
C LEU A 72 -5.01 -9.19 -7.30
N ARG A 73 -4.46 -9.92 -6.32
CA ARG A 73 -4.10 -11.33 -6.49
C ARG A 73 -5.28 -12.30 -6.40
N ILE A 74 -6.27 -12.03 -5.55
CA ILE A 74 -7.41 -12.93 -5.32
C ILE A 74 -8.56 -12.66 -6.30
N VAL A 75 -8.99 -11.39 -6.40
CA VAL A 75 -10.18 -10.98 -7.16
C VAL A 75 -9.86 -10.06 -8.35
N GLY A 76 -8.58 -9.72 -8.55
CA GLY A 76 -8.16 -8.82 -9.62
C GLY A 76 -8.81 -7.44 -9.50
N HIS A 77 -9.65 -7.13 -10.48
CA HIS A 77 -10.36 -5.85 -10.60
C HIS A 77 -11.82 -5.92 -10.12
N SER A 78 -12.32 -7.09 -9.74
CA SER A 78 -13.73 -7.30 -9.45
C SER A 78 -14.16 -6.59 -8.16
N ASN A 79 -15.29 -5.88 -8.26
CA ASN A 79 -15.99 -5.20 -7.18
C ASN A 79 -17.39 -5.81 -6.94
N GLU A 80 -17.55 -7.12 -7.22
CA GLU A 80 -18.77 -7.88 -6.92
C GLU A 80 -18.88 -8.21 -5.40
N SER A 81 -19.93 -8.92 -4.99
CA SER A 81 -20.26 -9.19 -3.56
C SER A 81 -19.08 -9.69 -2.74
N ASP A 82 -18.28 -10.60 -3.31
CA ASP A 82 -17.14 -11.23 -2.62
C ASP A 82 -16.01 -10.22 -2.32
N SER A 83 -16.02 -9.07 -3.00
CA SER A 83 -15.03 -8.00 -2.84
C SER A 83 -15.17 -7.25 -1.52
N SER A 84 -16.41 -7.05 -1.03
CA SER A 84 -16.66 -6.38 0.26
C SER A 84 -16.38 -7.33 1.43
N GLU A 85 -16.71 -8.61 1.29
CA GLU A 85 -16.38 -9.64 2.27
C GLU A 85 -14.88 -9.83 2.40
N LEU A 86 -14.15 -9.89 1.27
CA LEU A 86 -12.69 -9.95 1.28
C LEU A 86 -12.09 -8.71 1.97
N LEU A 87 -12.56 -7.50 1.66
CA LEU A 87 -12.09 -6.29 2.34
C LEU A 87 -12.33 -6.34 3.84
N TYR A 88 -13.50 -6.80 4.27
CA TYR A 88 -13.82 -6.98 5.68
C TYR A 88 -12.83 -7.94 6.35
N LEU A 89 -12.60 -9.11 5.75
CA LEU A 89 -11.61 -10.08 6.26
C LEU A 89 -10.20 -9.48 6.32
N LEU A 90 -9.77 -8.78 5.26
CA LEU A 90 -8.47 -8.13 5.24
C LEU A 90 -8.32 -7.10 6.36
N ASN A 91 -9.36 -6.35 6.71
CA ASN A 91 -9.32 -5.41 7.83
C ASN A 91 -9.14 -6.10 9.20
N LEU A 92 -9.57 -7.36 9.34
CA LEU A 92 -9.40 -8.15 10.57
C LEU A 92 -8.03 -8.83 10.65
N VAL A 93 -7.39 -9.10 9.51
CA VAL A 93 -6.10 -9.79 9.47
C VAL A 93 -4.99 -8.85 9.96
N PRO A 94 -4.22 -9.23 11.00
CA PRO A 94 -3.08 -8.45 11.46
C PRO A 94 -2.05 -8.26 10.35
N ILE A 95 -1.44 -7.07 10.27
CA ILE A 95 -0.48 -6.77 9.19
C ILE A 95 0.69 -7.76 9.15
N ASN A 96 1.19 -8.22 10.29
CA ASN A 96 2.27 -9.22 10.32
C ASN A 96 1.88 -10.53 9.61
N ARG A 97 0.60 -10.90 9.64
CA ARG A 97 0.09 -12.04 8.87
C ARG A 97 0.06 -11.73 7.37
N LYS A 98 -0.36 -10.53 6.97
CA LYS A 98 -0.29 -10.08 5.55
C LYS A 98 1.15 -10.09 5.02
N ILE A 99 2.11 -9.57 5.79
CA ILE A 99 3.54 -9.59 5.44
C ILE A 99 4.03 -11.02 5.23
N ARG A 100 3.67 -11.95 6.13
CA ARG A 100 4.01 -13.36 5.98
C ARG A 100 3.39 -13.97 4.73
N THR A 101 2.13 -13.69 4.47
CA THR A 101 1.43 -14.14 3.25
C THR A 101 2.15 -13.69 1.98
N PHE A 102 2.66 -12.44 1.92
CA PHE A 102 3.42 -11.97 0.76
C PHE A 102 4.74 -12.71 0.56
N LEU A 103 5.42 -13.11 1.63
CA LEU A 103 6.60 -13.96 1.54
C LEU A 103 6.24 -15.35 0.99
N ASP A 104 5.19 -15.98 1.52
CA ASP A 104 4.74 -17.30 1.09
C ASP A 104 4.29 -17.29 -0.39
N TRP A 105 3.70 -16.18 -0.83
CA TRP A 105 3.30 -15.93 -2.21
C TRP A 105 4.44 -15.51 -3.14
N LYS A 106 5.67 -15.38 -2.61
CA LYS A 106 6.86 -14.89 -3.32
C LYS A 106 6.69 -13.49 -3.93
N VAL A 107 5.79 -12.69 -3.36
CA VAL A 107 5.63 -11.26 -3.69
C VAL A 107 6.72 -10.45 -3.00
N PHE A 108 7.02 -10.79 -1.74
CA PHE A 108 8.11 -10.19 -0.98
C PHE A 108 9.31 -11.13 -0.91
N GLY A 109 10.50 -10.59 -1.11
CA GLY A 109 11.74 -11.30 -0.78
C GLY A 109 11.97 -11.39 0.73
N PRO A 110 12.82 -12.32 1.22
CA PRO A 110 13.10 -12.48 2.64
C PRO A 110 13.60 -11.20 3.32
N GLU A 111 14.48 -10.45 2.66
CA GLU A 111 15.03 -9.21 3.21
C GLU A 111 13.97 -8.12 3.36
N PHE A 112 13.15 -7.92 2.32
CA PHE A 112 12.07 -6.95 2.35
C PHE A 112 10.99 -7.31 3.38
N THR A 113 10.71 -8.60 3.54
CA THR A 113 9.79 -9.11 4.58
C THR A 113 10.28 -8.77 5.98
N ARG A 114 11.58 -8.95 6.25
CA ARG A 114 12.21 -8.59 7.52
C ARG A 114 12.15 -7.08 7.77
N ASP A 115 12.46 -6.28 6.77
CA ASP A 115 12.44 -4.82 6.88
C ASP A 115 11.02 -4.30 7.15
N MET A 116 10.02 -4.85 6.46
CA MET A 116 8.61 -4.55 6.71
C MET A 116 8.17 -4.96 8.11
N SER A 117 8.56 -6.14 8.59
CA SER A 117 8.20 -6.60 9.93
C SER A 117 8.69 -5.64 11.01
N ARG A 118 9.95 -5.18 10.91
CA ARG A 118 10.54 -4.19 11.83
C ARG A 118 9.87 -2.82 11.75
N LEU A 119 9.43 -2.39 10.57
CA LEU A 119 8.67 -1.14 10.44
C LEU A 119 7.29 -1.29 11.08
N PHE A 120 6.60 -2.43 10.92
CA PHE A 120 5.28 -2.61 11.50
C PHE A 120 5.28 -2.88 13.02
N GLU A 121 6.42 -3.27 13.61
CA GLU A 121 6.64 -3.17 15.06
C GLU A 121 6.50 -1.71 15.53
N VAL A 122 7.18 -0.77 14.86
CA VAL A 122 7.05 0.68 15.15
C VAL A 122 5.61 1.15 15.02
N ARG A 123 4.87 0.69 14.00
CA ARG A 123 3.46 1.01 13.84
C ARG A 123 2.64 0.57 15.06
N ASN A 124 2.86 -0.66 15.54
CA ASN A 124 2.11 -1.21 16.67
C ASN A 124 2.39 -0.39 17.94
N ASP A 125 3.65 -0.09 18.23
CA ASP A 125 4.03 0.75 19.36
C ASP A 125 3.42 2.16 19.23
N THR A 126 3.44 2.74 18.03
CA THR A 126 2.91 4.09 17.76
C THR A 126 1.39 4.19 17.95
N VAL A 127 0.65 3.11 17.68
CA VAL A 127 -0.81 3.09 17.90
C VAL A 127 -1.13 3.23 19.40
N HIS A 128 -0.31 2.64 20.26
CA HIS A 128 -0.52 2.57 21.71
C HIS A 128 0.20 3.66 22.51
N CYS A 129 1.08 4.44 21.89
CA CYS A 129 1.78 5.54 22.56
C CYS A 129 0.97 6.84 22.60
N ILE A 130 1.26 7.69 23.58
CA ILE A 130 0.81 9.09 23.62
C ILE A 130 1.79 9.94 22.80
N SER A 131 3.10 9.72 22.97
CA SER A 131 4.19 10.41 22.26
C SER A 131 5.16 9.41 21.61
N LEU A 132 5.85 9.86 20.56
CA LEU A 132 6.92 9.07 19.92
C LEU A 132 8.14 8.84 20.83
N ASP A 133 8.22 9.50 21.98
CA ASP A 133 9.24 9.23 23.01
C ASP A 133 9.17 7.80 23.56
N GLU A 134 7.99 7.18 23.49
CA GLU A 134 7.74 5.82 23.97
C GLU A 134 8.07 4.77 22.90
N VAL A 135 8.37 5.20 21.66
CA VAL A 135 8.50 4.31 20.51
C VAL A 135 9.95 4.13 20.13
N THR A 136 10.32 2.88 19.86
CA THR A 136 11.66 2.50 19.47
C THR A 136 11.67 1.80 18.11
N TYR A 137 12.65 2.12 17.27
CA TYR A 137 12.92 1.40 16.02
C TYR A 137 14.13 0.48 16.14
N HIS A 138 14.05 -0.70 15.54
CA HIS A 138 15.07 -1.76 15.62
C HIS A 138 15.61 -2.19 14.24
N PRO A 139 16.27 -1.32 13.46
CA PRO A 139 16.80 -1.67 12.14
C PRO A 139 17.96 -2.68 12.22
N LYS A 140 18.79 -2.55 13.26
CA LYS A 140 19.90 -3.46 13.62
C LYS A 140 20.20 -3.34 15.11
N SER A 141 20.27 -2.12 15.60
CA SER A 141 20.35 -1.75 17.02
C SER A 141 19.14 -0.89 17.40
N LYS A 142 18.86 -0.84 18.71
CA LYS A 142 17.76 -0.06 19.29
C LYS A 142 17.99 1.44 19.07
N VAL A 143 17.05 2.16 18.47
CA VAL A 143 17.08 3.63 18.34
C VAL A 143 15.73 4.24 18.72
N SER A 144 15.72 5.35 19.47
CA SER A 144 14.50 6.07 19.82
C SER A 144 13.95 6.85 18.62
N LEU A 145 12.63 6.79 18.39
CA LEU A 145 11.98 7.61 17.36
C LEU A 145 11.93 9.09 17.70
N SER A 146 11.95 9.48 18.96
CA SER A 146 11.93 10.91 19.30
C SER A 146 13.26 11.61 19.04
N SER A 147 14.36 10.85 19.03
CA SER A 147 15.67 11.38 18.65
C SER A 147 15.74 11.78 17.17
N MET A 148 16.39 12.91 16.86
CA MET A 148 16.53 13.39 15.48
C MET A 148 17.21 12.35 14.57
N SER A 149 18.27 11.69 15.06
CA SER A 149 19.01 10.67 14.30
C SER A 149 18.20 9.38 14.13
N GLY A 150 17.53 8.91 15.18
CA GLY A 150 16.66 7.73 15.14
C GLY A 150 15.47 7.95 14.21
N PHE A 151 14.80 9.10 14.30
CA PHE A 151 13.73 9.45 13.38
C PHE A 151 14.21 9.54 11.93
N LYS A 152 15.37 10.17 11.68
CA LYS A 152 15.96 10.26 10.33
C LYS A 152 16.23 8.87 9.75
N LYS A 153 16.72 7.94 10.57
CA LYS A 153 16.96 6.55 10.17
C LYS A 153 15.65 5.84 9.84
N PHE A 154 14.68 5.89 10.75
CA PHE A 154 13.33 5.35 10.52
C PHE A 154 12.71 5.90 9.23
N ARG A 155 12.71 7.22 9.05
CA ARG A 155 12.15 7.88 7.87
C ARG A 155 12.81 7.40 6.58
N THR A 156 14.14 7.30 6.58
CA THR A 156 14.89 6.79 5.41
C THR A 156 14.50 5.36 5.08
N ASP A 157 14.46 4.48 6.08
CA ASP A 157 14.13 3.07 5.88
C ASP A 157 12.67 2.89 5.45
N PHE A 158 11.75 3.66 6.04
CA PHE A 158 10.35 3.70 5.65
C PHE A 158 10.20 4.15 4.19
N GLN A 159 10.86 5.25 3.80
CA GLN A 159 10.79 5.77 2.43
C GLN A 159 11.38 4.78 1.41
N LYS A 160 12.46 4.08 1.77
CA LYS A 160 13.00 2.98 0.95
C LYS A 160 11.97 1.86 0.81
N ALA A 161 11.40 1.40 1.92
CA ALA A 161 10.42 0.32 1.91
C ALA A 161 9.15 0.70 1.12
N TRP A 162 8.71 1.95 1.23
CA TRP A 162 7.61 2.51 0.46
C TRP A 162 7.88 2.45 -1.05
N LYS A 163 9.06 2.90 -1.47
CA LYS A 163 9.46 2.86 -2.88
C LYS A 163 9.44 1.42 -3.41
N THR A 164 10.02 0.48 -2.68
CA THR A 164 10.02 -0.94 -3.06
C THR A 164 8.59 -1.51 -3.10
N LEU A 165 7.71 -1.12 -2.17
CA LEU A 165 6.31 -1.54 -2.19
C LEU A 165 5.57 -1.04 -3.44
N LEU A 166 5.81 0.21 -3.85
CA LEU A 166 5.23 0.76 -5.08
C LEU A 166 5.73 0.01 -6.33
N GLU A 167 7.02 -0.31 -6.39
CA GLU A 167 7.61 -1.10 -7.49
C GLU A 167 6.95 -2.49 -7.58
N ILE A 168 6.81 -3.17 -6.45
CA ILE A 168 6.11 -4.46 -6.37
C ILE A 168 4.65 -4.33 -6.83
N TYR A 169 3.95 -3.28 -6.39
CA TYR A 169 2.57 -3.01 -6.80
C TYR A 169 2.46 -2.86 -8.31
N VAL A 170 3.35 -2.06 -8.93
CA VAL A 170 3.37 -1.87 -10.38
C VAL A 170 3.60 -3.19 -11.11
N THR A 171 4.54 -4.02 -10.64
CA THR A 171 4.78 -5.35 -11.24
C THR A 171 3.56 -6.27 -11.15
N GLU A 172 2.81 -6.26 -10.03
CA GLU A 172 1.57 -7.03 -9.92
C GLU A 172 0.45 -6.44 -10.80
N GLN A 173 0.37 -5.11 -10.88
CA GLN A 173 -0.61 -4.38 -11.72
C GLN A 173 -0.43 -4.69 -13.21
N GLU A 174 0.80 -4.83 -13.68
CA GLU A 174 1.12 -5.17 -15.08
C GLU A 174 0.61 -6.54 -15.53
N LYS A 175 0.24 -7.41 -14.58
CA LYS A 175 -0.37 -8.71 -14.88
C LYS A 175 -1.85 -8.62 -15.28
N LEU A 176 -2.47 -7.45 -15.10
CA LEU A 176 -3.87 -7.22 -15.50
C LEU A 176 -4.02 -7.10 -17.02
N ASP A 177 -5.07 -7.72 -17.56
CA ASP A 177 -5.48 -7.50 -18.95
C ASP A 177 -6.34 -6.23 -19.08
N PHE A 178 -5.67 -5.08 -19.21
CA PHE A 178 -6.34 -3.79 -19.41
C PHE A 178 -7.19 -3.70 -20.68
N LYS A 179 -6.90 -4.50 -21.70
CA LYS A 179 -7.71 -4.51 -22.93
C LYS A 179 -9.08 -5.11 -22.62
N LYS A 180 -9.12 -6.24 -21.90
CA LYS A 180 -10.37 -6.84 -21.43
C LYS A 180 -11.18 -5.89 -20.54
N LEU A 181 -10.50 -5.13 -19.67
CA LEU A 181 -11.14 -4.13 -18.79
C LEU A 181 -11.76 -2.94 -19.53
N SER A 182 -11.24 -2.59 -20.70
CA SER A 182 -11.78 -1.50 -21.52
C SER A 182 -12.98 -1.88 -22.39
N MET A 183 -13.30 -3.17 -22.47
CA MET A 183 -14.34 -3.73 -23.35
C MET A 183 -15.63 -4.13 -22.61
N GLY A 184 -15.66 -4.06 -21.28
CA GLY A 184 -16.81 -4.37 -20.43
C GLY A 184 -17.37 -3.15 -19.72
#